data_AF-A0A3B0T6W3-F1
#
_entry.id   AF-A0A3B0T6W3-F1
#
_cell.length_a   1.000
_cell.length_b   1.000
_cell.length_c   1.000
_cell.angle_alpha   90.00
_cell.angle_beta   90.00
_cell.angle_gamma   90.00
#
_symmetry.space_group_name_H-M   'P 1'
#
loop_
_entity.id
_entity.type
_entity.pdbx_description
1 polymer ?
#
loop_
_entity_poly.entity_id
_entity_poly.type
_entity_poly.pdbx_seq_one_letter_code
_entity_poly.pdbx_strand_id
1 'polypeptide(L)'
;MLRELERELPSSTLSNYKEQLSLYYQILNQKRTDKNKIYSIHKPFTACIAKGKAHKQYEFGSKIGLTTTAKTLIITAIKSFDGNPHDSKTIEPLLTQMQSNINYSPKEIVYDSGGKGIKQINNTKISTPDYRPLKRDTLYQKRSKRKKFRRRAAIELVIGHLKTDFRLNQNYLWGDNSPQINAFLAATGWNLKKMMKQLKEE
;
A
#
# COMPACT_ATOMS: atom_id res chain seq x y z
N MET A 1 -21.27 -3.18 31.93
CA MET A 1 -21.37 -2.35 30.70
C MET A 1 -21.88 -3.09 29.46
N LEU A 2 -21.10 -3.84 28.65
CA LEU A 2 -21.69 -4.50 27.44
C LEU A 2 -22.76 -5.54 27.77
N ARG A 3 -22.50 -6.43 28.72
CA ARG A 3 -23.49 -7.40 29.23
C ARG A 3 -24.73 -6.75 29.83
N GLU A 4 -24.58 -5.51 30.30
CA GLU A 4 -25.66 -4.74 30.92
C GLU A 4 -26.52 -4.08 29.85
N LEU A 5 -25.91 -3.54 28.78
CA LEU A 5 -26.62 -3.11 27.58
C LEU A 5 -27.45 -4.26 26.98
N GLU A 6 -26.91 -5.48 26.92
CA GLU A 6 -27.65 -6.67 26.45
C GLU A 6 -28.82 -7.07 27.36
N ARG A 7 -28.76 -6.73 28.65
CA ARG A 7 -29.80 -7.07 29.62
C ARG A 7 -30.92 -6.02 29.65
N GLU A 8 -30.56 -4.74 29.55
CA GLU A 8 -31.49 -3.62 29.73
C GLU A 8 -32.15 -3.18 28.41
N LEU A 9 -31.53 -3.43 27.25
CA LEU A 9 -32.08 -2.99 25.96
C LEU A 9 -33.12 -3.97 25.40
N PRO A 10 -34.20 -3.45 24.76
CA PRO A 10 -35.16 -4.30 24.05
C PRO A 10 -34.51 -5.10 22.93
N SER A 11 -35.05 -6.29 22.65
CA SER A 11 -34.57 -7.20 21.60
C SER A 11 -34.54 -6.57 20.20
N SER A 12 -35.49 -5.69 19.88
CA SER A 12 -35.50 -4.91 18.64
C SER A 12 -34.29 -3.98 18.52
N THR A 13 -33.90 -3.33 19.61
CA THR A 13 -32.73 -2.45 19.66
C THR A 13 -31.46 -3.26 19.55
N LEU A 14 -31.35 -4.36 20.30
CA LEU A 14 -30.17 -5.24 20.24
C LEU A 14 -29.91 -5.80 18.84
N SER A 15 -30.97 -6.12 18.09
CA SER A 15 -30.85 -6.55 16.69
C SER A 15 -30.18 -5.48 15.82
N ASN A 16 -30.55 -4.21 15.99
CA ASN A 16 -29.98 -3.09 15.23
C ASN A 16 -28.49 -2.85 15.52
N TYR A 17 -28.05 -3.11 16.76
CA TYR A 17 -26.67 -2.89 17.21
C TYR A 17 -25.81 -4.16 17.20
N LYS A 18 -26.33 -5.28 16.67
CA LYS A 18 -25.68 -6.61 16.74
C LYS A 18 -24.25 -6.61 16.22
N GLU A 19 -24.00 -5.98 15.07
CA GLU A 19 -22.65 -5.91 14.47
C GLU A 19 -21.68 -5.11 15.33
N GLN A 20 -22.12 -3.98 15.89
CA GLN A 20 -21.31 -3.13 16.75
C GLN A 20 -21.00 -3.81 18.09
N LEU A 21 -21.99 -4.46 18.70
CA LEU A 21 -21.79 -5.25 19.92
C LEU A 21 -20.80 -6.40 19.69
N SER A 22 -20.92 -7.10 18.54
CA SER A 22 -19.96 -8.14 18.15
C SER A 22 -18.54 -7.60 18.04
N LEU A 23 -18.37 -6.45 17.38
CA LEU A 23 -17.07 -5.76 17.28
C LEU A 23 -16.52 -5.39 18.67
N TYR A 24 -17.36 -4.85 19.57
CA TYR A 24 -16.92 -4.48 20.92
C TYR A 24 -16.48 -5.69 21.75
N TYR A 25 -17.20 -6.81 21.65
CA TYR A 25 -16.78 -8.06 22.29
C TYR A 25 -15.47 -8.59 21.73
N GLN A 26 -15.25 -8.53 20.41
CA GLN A 26 -13.97 -8.89 19.81
C GLN A 26 -12.84 -8.02 20.36
N ILE A 27 -13.03 -6.70 20.47
CA ILE A 27 -12.04 -5.77 21.01
C ILE A 27 -11.71 -6.09 22.48
N LEU A 28 -12.71 -6.39 23.32
CA LEU A 28 -12.45 -6.71 24.73
C LEU A 28 -11.78 -8.06 24.93
N ASN A 29 -12.07 -9.03 24.08
CA ASN A 29 -11.54 -10.39 24.20
C ASN A 29 -10.15 -10.54 23.53
N GLN A 30 -9.71 -9.59 22.71
CA GLN A 30 -8.43 -9.68 22.01
C GLN A 30 -7.24 -9.66 22.98
N LYS A 31 -6.29 -10.57 22.79
CA LYS A 31 -5.08 -10.71 23.60
C LYS A 31 -3.86 -10.12 22.88
N ARG A 32 -2.75 -9.99 23.62
CA ARG A 32 -1.47 -9.47 23.09
C ARG A 32 -0.91 -10.30 21.94
N THR A 33 -1.13 -11.62 21.94
CA THR A 33 -0.59 -12.55 20.94
C THR A 33 -1.52 -12.80 19.75
N ASP A 34 -2.73 -12.23 19.77
CA ASP A 34 -3.72 -12.50 18.74
C ASP A 34 -3.34 -11.87 17.40
N LYS A 35 -3.72 -12.56 16.33
CA LYS A 35 -3.60 -12.07 14.94
C LYS A 35 -4.86 -11.28 14.57
N ASN A 36 -4.76 -10.44 13.54
CA ASN A 36 -5.89 -9.68 12.98
C ASN A 36 -6.66 -8.84 14.03
N LYS A 37 -5.93 -8.16 14.90
CA LYS A 37 -6.51 -7.31 15.94
C LYS A 37 -7.23 -6.10 15.35
N ILE A 38 -8.22 -5.64 16.10
CA ILE A 38 -8.96 -4.42 15.79
C ILE A 38 -8.24 -3.25 16.44
N TYR A 39 -7.74 -2.33 15.61
CA TYR A 39 -7.01 -1.14 16.05
C TYR A 39 -7.89 0.12 16.06
N SER A 40 -9.06 0.08 15.42
CA SER A 40 -10.00 1.20 15.38
C SER A 40 -11.43 0.68 15.34
N ILE A 41 -12.28 1.26 16.20
CA ILE A 41 -13.73 0.98 16.21
C ILE A 41 -14.39 1.52 14.94
N HIS A 42 -14.01 2.71 14.49
CA HIS A 42 -14.62 3.39 13.35
C HIS A 42 -14.14 2.85 11.99
N LYS A 43 -12.95 2.24 11.97
CA LYS A 43 -12.34 1.63 10.77
C LYS A 43 -11.73 0.27 11.12
N PRO A 44 -12.54 -0.80 11.30
CA PRO A 44 -12.07 -2.10 11.76
C PRO A 44 -11.00 -2.74 10.87
N PHE A 45 -10.99 -2.41 9.57
CA PHE A 45 -10.01 -2.83 8.57
C PHE A 45 -8.61 -2.17 8.73
N THR A 46 -8.42 -1.30 9.71
CA THR A 46 -7.13 -0.64 9.97
C THR A 46 -6.07 -1.66 10.37
N ALA A 47 -4.96 -1.72 9.65
CA ALA A 47 -3.83 -2.58 9.95
C ALA A 47 -2.76 -1.85 10.76
N CYS A 48 -2.03 -2.60 11.60
CA CYS A 48 -0.80 -2.13 12.22
C CYS A 48 0.40 -2.51 11.35
N ILE A 49 1.21 -1.51 10.98
CA ILE A 49 2.35 -1.63 10.07
C ILE A 49 3.60 -1.20 10.82
N ALA A 50 4.50 -2.15 11.06
CA ALA A 50 5.80 -1.84 11.65
C ALA A 50 6.69 -1.09 10.65
N LYS A 51 7.28 0.03 11.08
CA LYS A 51 8.11 0.90 10.21
C LYS A 51 9.61 0.66 10.32
N GLY A 52 10.05 -0.09 11.34
CA GLY A 52 11.46 -0.32 11.62
C GLY A 52 12.24 0.96 11.98
N LYS A 53 11.55 2.04 12.37
CA LYS A 53 12.15 3.33 12.75
C LYS A 53 12.07 3.52 14.28
N ALA A 54 13.18 3.92 14.90
CA ALA A 54 13.25 4.09 16.36
C ALA A 54 12.22 5.11 16.91
N HIS A 55 12.07 6.27 16.25
CA HIS A 55 11.16 7.34 16.68
C HIS A 55 9.68 7.09 16.33
N LYS A 56 9.37 6.10 15.49
CA LYS A 56 8.00 5.74 15.10
C LYS A 56 7.95 4.27 14.72
N GLN A 57 7.69 3.42 15.70
CA GLN A 57 7.76 1.97 15.54
C GLN A 57 6.59 1.41 14.70
N TYR A 58 5.40 2.00 14.87
CA TYR A 58 4.17 1.54 14.22
C TYR A 58 3.43 2.67 13.51
N GLU A 59 2.80 2.33 12.40
CA GLU A 59 1.79 3.14 11.72
C GLU A 59 0.49 2.35 11.66
N PHE A 60 -0.64 3.03 11.83
CA PHE A 60 -1.97 2.44 11.72
C PHE A 60 -2.64 2.95 10.46
N GLY A 61 -3.12 2.05 9.62
CA GLY A 61 -3.79 2.40 8.38
C GLY A 61 -3.88 1.22 7.43
N SER A 62 -4.22 1.50 6.17
CA SER A 62 -4.24 0.49 5.11
C SER A 62 -2.92 0.49 4.36
N LYS A 63 -2.41 -0.70 4.03
CA LYS A 63 -1.22 -0.81 3.19
C LYS A 63 -1.59 -0.47 1.76
N ILE A 64 -0.85 0.47 1.15
CA ILE A 64 -1.07 0.89 -0.23
C ILE A 64 0.22 0.63 -1.00
N GLY A 65 0.09 -0.09 -2.12
CA GLY A 65 1.16 -0.27 -3.10
C GLY A 65 0.86 0.52 -4.36
N LEU A 66 1.91 0.96 -5.05
CA LEU A 66 1.78 1.68 -6.32
C LEU A 66 2.95 1.36 -7.26
N THR A 67 2.71 1.49 -8.56
CA THR A 67 3.74 1.41 -9.59
C THR A 67 3.81 2.71 -10.38
N THR A 68 5.01 3.09 -10.77
CA THR A 68 5.26 4.29 -11.58
C THR A 68 6.14 3.99 -12.78
N THR A 69 5.97 4.76 -13.84
CA THR A 69 6.93 4.77 -14.97
C THR A 69 8.31 5.26 -14.50
N ALA A 70 9.38 4.63 -14.97
CA ALA A 70 10.73 4.94 -14.50
C ALA A 70 11.22 6.35 -14.89
N LYS A 71 10.77 6.88 -16.04
CA LYS A 71 11.22 8.18 -16.56
C LYS A 71 10.32 9.32 -16.09
N THR A 72 9.02 9.25 -16.36
CA THR A 72 8.09 10.36 -16.11
C THR A 72 7.48 10.34 -14.71
N LEU A 73 7.59 9.22 -13.98
CA LEU A 73 7.00 8.99 -12.66
C LEU A 73 5.47 9.12 -12.69
N ILE A 74 4.84 8.71 -13.79
CA ILE A 74 3.37 8.60 -13.88
C ILE A 74 2.95 7.33 -13.17
N ILE A 75 1.92 7.42 -12.33
CA ILE A 75 1.37 6.27 -11.61
C ILE A 75 0.54 5.44 -12.58
N THR A 76 0.88 4.17 -12.73
CA THR A 76 0.21 3.23 -13.65
C THR A 76 -0.76 2.29 -12.94
N ALA A 77 -0.47 1.97 -11.68
CA ALA A 77 -1.33 1.17 -10.82
C ALA A 77 -1.19 1.63 -9.37
N ILE A 78 -2.27 1.56 -8.61
CA ILE A 78 -2.31 1.83 -7.18
C ILE A 78 -3.41 0.99 -6.53
N LYS A 79 -3.04 0.26 -5.47
CA LYS A 79 -3.93 -0.69 -4.82
C LYS A 79 -3.78 -0.66 -3.31
N SER A 80 -4.90 -0.62 -2.59
CA SER A 80 -4.95 -0.88 -1.15
C SER A 80 -5.03 -2.38 -0.90
N PHE A 81 -4.42 -2.82 0.20
CA PHE A 81 -4.39 -4.20 0.63
C PHE A 81 -4.98 -4.34 2.02
N ASP A 82 -5.71 -5.43 2.21
CA ASP A 82 -6.28 -5.79 3.50
C ASP A 82 -5.19 -6.27 4.45
N GLY A 83 -5.22 -5.75 5.68
CA GLY A 83 -4.20 -6.05 6.66
C GLY A 83 -2.81 -5.53 6.27
N ASN A 84 -1.79 -6.33 6.57
CA ASN A 84 -0.39 -6.03 6.26
C ASN A 84 0.27 -7.22 5.56
N PRO A 85 -0.04 -7.47 4.27
CA PRO A 85 0.61 -8.56 3.54
C PRO A 85 2.10 -8.27 3.37
N HIS A 86 2.89 -9.33 3.24
CA HIS A 86 4.30 -9.21 2.90
C HIS A 86 4.47 -8.48 1.56
N ASP A 87 5.47 -7.61 1.44
CA ASP A 87 5.65 -6.72 0.29
C ASP A 87 5.78 -7.47 -1.04
N SER A 88 6.35 -8.68 -1.04
CA SER A 88 6.41 -9.51 -2.25
C SER A 88 5.02 -9.85 -2.82
N LYS A 89 3.99 -9.98 -1.96
CA LYS A 89 2.61 -10.28 -2.37
C LYS A 89 1.88 -9.08 -2.96
N THR A 90 2.42 -7.87 -2.85
CA THR A 90 1.79 -6.67 -3.42
C THR A 90 2.12 -6.47 -4.90
N ILE A 91 3.15 -7.14 -5.42
CA ILE A 91 3.67 -6.90 -6.78
C ILE A 91 2.71 -7.45 -7.85
N GLU A 92 2.24 -8.69 -7.71
CA GLU A 92 1.33 -9.32 -8.67
C GLU A 92 -0.01 -8.57 -8.80
N PRO A 93 -0.72 -8.20 -7.71
CA PRO A 93 -1.95 -7.44 -7.83
C PRO A 93 -1.79 -6.09 -8.53
N LEU A 94 -0.63 -5.43 -8.35
CA LEU A 94 -0.32 -4.16 -9.04
C LEU A 94 -0.01 -4.38 -10.52
N LEU A 95 0.66 -5.49 -10.86
CA LEU A 95 0.90 -5.88 -12.25
C LEU A 95 -0.40 -6.20 -12.98
N THR A 96 -1.29 -6.96 -12.36
CA THR A 96 -2.61 -7.27 -12.93
C THR A 96 -3.43 -6.00 -13.13
N GLN A 97 -3.43 -5.08 -12.16
CA GLN A 97 -4.11 -3.80 -12.31
C GLN A 97 -3.49 -2.95 -13.43
N MET A 98 -2.17 -2.90 -13.54
CA MET A 98 -1.48 -2.20 -14.63
C MET A 98 -1.86 -2.79 -15.99
N GLN A 99 -1.84 -4.12 -16.15
CA GLN A 99 -2.26 -4.77 -17.38
C GLN A 99 -3.72 -4.45 -17.72
N SER A 100 -4.61 -4.47 -16.73
CA SER A 100 -6.03 -4.12 -16.94
C SER A 100 -6.23 -2.66 -17.35
N ASN A 101 -5.44 -1.73 -16.81
CA ASN A 101 -5.62 -0.30 -17.03
C ASN A 101 -5.08 0.17 -18.39
N ILE A 102 -3.91 -0.36 -18.80
CA ILE A 102 -3.16 0.16 -19.97
C ILE A 102 -2.83 -0.91 -21.00
N ASN A 103 -3.34 -2.13 -20.84
CA ASN A 103 -3.06 -3.30 -21.69
C ASN A 103 -1.56 -3.53 -21.94
N TYR A 104 -0.72 -3.23 -20.93
CA TYR A 104 0.73 -3.29 -21.05
C TYR A 104 1.38 -3.96 -19.85
N SER A 105 2.22 -4.96 -20.14
CA SER A 105 3.06 -5.65 -19.15
C SER A 105 4.50 -5.17 -19.27
N PRO A 106 5.09 -4.62 -18.21
CA PRO A 106 6.47 -4.16 -18.24
C PRO A 106 7.42 -5.36 -18.35
N LYS A 107 8.51 -5.23 -19.11
CA LYS A 107 9.56 -6.26 -19.16
C LYS A 107 10.24 -6.45 -17.80
N GLU A 108 10.31 -5.38 -17.01
CA GLU A 108 10.99 -5.38 -15.72
C GLU A 108 10.35 -4.38 -14.75
N ILE A 109 10.17 -4.80 -13.49
CA ILE A 109 9.84 -3.95 -12.36
C ILE A 109 11.04 -3.88 -11.42
N VAL A 110 11.33 -2.68 -10.94
CA VAL A 110 12.36 -2.43 -9.93
C VAL A 110 11.67 -2.22 -8.60
N TYR A 111 11.93 -3.11 -7.65
CA TYR A 111 11.33 -3.06 -6.32
C TYR A 111 12.41 -2.90 -5.24
N ASP A 112 12.02 -2.54 -4.02
CA ASP A 112 12.96 -2.49 -2.89
C ASP A 112 13.27 -3.89 -2.35
N SER A 113 14.16 -3.98 -1.35
CA SER A 113 14.55 -5.24 -0.70
C SER A 113 13.39 -6.02 -0.07
N GLY A 114 12.25 -5.37 0.20
CA GLY A 114 11.02 -6.05 0.68
C GLY A 114 10.41 -7.00 -0.35
N GLY A 115 10.68 -6.82 -1.64
CA GLY A 115 10.21 -7.69 -2.72
C GLY A 115 11.06 -8.94 -2.95
N LYS A 116 12.05 -9.19 -2.09
CA LYS A 116 12.95 -10.34 -2.25
C LYS A 116 12.19 -11.67 -2.24
N GLY A 117 12.67 -12.60 -3.05
CA GLY A 117 12.13 -13.95 -3.20
C GLY A 117 11.59 -14.20 -4.60
N ILE A 118 10.69 -13.33 -5.09
CA ILE A 118 10.06 -13.50 -6.41
C ILE A 118 10.95 -12.87 -7.48
N LYS A 119 11.44 -13.68 -8.43
CA LYS A 119 12.33 -13.22 -9.50
C LYS A 119 11.58 -12.83 -10.78
N GLN A 120 10.40 -13.39 -10.98
CA GLN A 120 9.59 -13.20 -12.17
C GLN A 120 8.12 -13.46 -11.84
N ILE A 121 7.24 -12.63 -12.38
CA ILE A 121 5.78 -12.82 -12.36
C ILE A 121 5.32 -12.67 -13.80
N ASN A 122 4.68 -13.70 -14.34
CA ASN A 122 4.36 -13.82 -15.77
C ASN A 122 5.62 -13.58 -16.63
N ASN A 123 5.57 -12.60 -17.54
CA ASN A 123 6.69 -12.19 -18.38
C ASN A 123 7.47 -10.98 -17.81
N THR A 124 7.14 -10.54 -16.60
CA THR A 124 7.78 -9.40 -15.94
C THR A 124 8.90 -9.88 -15.02
N LYS A 125 10.12 -9.42 -15.27
CA LYS A 125 11.24 -9.63 -14.36
C LYS A 125 11.14 -8.72 -13.15
N ILE A 126 11.35 -9.26 -11.95
CA ILE A 126 11.42 -8.46 -10.72
C ILE A 126 12.87 -8.29 -10.32
N SER A 127 13.32 -7.05 -10.28
CA SER A 127 14.67 -6.66 -9.91
C SER A 127 14.67 -5.99 -8.55
N THR A 128 15.23 -6.69 -7.56
CA THR A 128 15.47 -6.19 -6.21
C THR A 128 16.97 -5.92 -5.98
N PRO A 129 17.35 -5.00 -5.07
CA PRO A 129 18.75 -4.78 -4.76
C PRO A 129 19.37 -6.03 -4.13
N ASP A 130 20.39 -6.58 -4.77
CA ASP A 130 21.27 -7.55 -4.14
C ASP A 130 22.38 -6.80 -3.40
N TYR A 131 22.56 -7.14 -2.12
CA TYR A 131 23.59 -6.52 -1.27
C TYR A 131 25.02 -6.83 -1.73
N ARG A 132 25.19 -7.83 -2.61
CA ARG A 132 26.48 -8.22 -3.16
C ARG A 132 26.43 -8.17 -4.68
N PRO A 133 27.22 -7.30 -5.35
CA PRO A 133 27.45 -7.45 -6.77
C PRO A 133 28.06 -8.82 -7.02
N LEU A 134 27.53 -9.56 -8.00
CA LEU A 134 28.08 -10.87 -8.30
C LEU A 134 29.52 -10.68 -8.78
N LYS A 135 30.46 -11.53 -8.32
CA LYS A 135 31.87 -11.45 -8.72
C LYS A 135 32.04 -11.48 -10.25
N ARG A 136 31.13 -12.16 -10.95
CA ARG A 136 31.03 -12.26 -12.42
C ARG A 136 30.49 -11.01 -13.14
N ASP A 137 29.90 -10.05 -12.44
CA ASP A 137 29.32 -8.88 -13.10
C ASP A 137 30.43 -7.99 -13.67
N THR A 138 30.30 -7.61 -14.94
CA THR A 138 31.20 -6.62 -15.56
C THR A 138 31.01 -5.23 -14.95
N LEU A 139 32.00 -4.35 -15.09
CA LEU A 139 31.90 -2.95 -14.62
C LEU A 139 30.67 -2.24 -15.20
N TYR A 140 30.36 -2.49 -16.48
CA TYR A 140 29.18 -1.98 -17.15
C TYR A 140 27.88 -2.46 -16.49
N GLN A 141 27.76 -3.78 -16.23
CA GLN A 141 26.59 -4.35 -15.57
C GLN A 141 26.39 -3.79 -14.16
N LYS A 142 27.48 -3.62 -13.39
CA LYS A 142 27.45 -2.99 -12.06
C LYS A 142 26.93 -1.54 -12.14
N ARG A 143 27.42 -0.75 -13.11
CA ARG A 143 26.98 0.64 -13.32
C ARG A 143 25.51 0.73 -13.72
N SER A 144 25.07 -0.15 -14.63
CA SER A 144 23.68 -0.22 -15.08
C SER A 144 22.72 -0.56 -13.92
N LYS A 145 23.05 -1.59 -13.12
CA LYS A 145 22.28 -1.95 -11.91
C LYS A 145 22.22 -0.78 -10.92
N ARG A 146 23.34 -0.11 -10.65
CA ARG A 146 23.37 1.08 -9.75
C ARG A 146 22.49 2.22 -10.27
N LYS A 147 22.56 2.55 -11.55
CA LYS A 147 21.73 3.61 -12.16
C LYS A 147 20.24 3.30 -12.03
N LYS A 148 19.85 2.04 -12.27
CA LYS A 148 18.47 1.53 -12.13
C LYS A 148 17.93 1.70 -10.71
N PHE A 149 18.64 1.19 -9.70
CA PHE A 149 18.21 1.30 -8.30
C PHE A 149 18.27 2.73 -7.75
N ARG A 150 19.22 3.56 -8.21
CA ARG A 150 19.24 4.99 -7.87
C ARG A 150 18.01 5.71 -8.43
N ARG A 151 17.56 5.37 -9.64
CA ARG A 151 16.34 5.97 -10.21
C ARG A 151 15.09 5.56 -9.43
N ARG A 152 15.01 4.32 -8.93
CA ARG A 152 13.91 3.85 -8.08
C ARG A 152 13.71 4.74 -6.86
N ALA A 153 14.77 5.29 -6.26
CA ALA A 153 14.66 6.17 -5.10
C ALA A 153 13.73 7.39 -5.33
N ALA A 154 13.50 7.79 -6.59
CA ALA A 154 12.53 8.82 -6.92
C ALA A 154 11.09 8.46 -6.52
N ILE A 155 10.74 7.18 -6.38
CA ILE A 155 9.40 6.76 -5.95
C ILE A 155 9.11 7.19 -4.50
N GLU A 156 10.12 7.29 -3.64
CA GLU A 156 9.94 7.74 -2.26
C GLU A 156 9.49 9.21 -2.22
N LEU A 157 10.00 10.03 -3.14
CA LEU A 157 9.56 11.41 -3.31
C LEU A 157 8.11 11.46 -3.80
N VAL A 158 7.74 10.59 -4.75
CA VAL A 158 6.33 10.48 -5.21
C VAL A 158 5.42 10.10 -4.05
N ILE A 159 5.78 9.09 -3.27
CA ILE A 159 5.01 8.66 -2.08
C ILE A 159 4.92 9.80 -1.05
N GLY A 160 6.01 10.55 -0.85
CA GLY A 160 6.03 11.74 0.00
C GLY A 160 5.00 12.78 -0.45
N HIS A 161 5.04 13.18 -1.73
CA HIS A 161 4.08 14.11 -2.31
C HIS A 161 2.64 13.58 -2.25
N LEU A 162 2.41 12.30 -2.54
CA LEU A 162 1.08 11.71 -2.43
C LEU A 162 0.53 11.85 -1.01
N LYS A 163 1.38 11.65 0.00
CA LYS A 163 1.00 11.77 1.41
C LYS A 163 0.68 13.20 1.82
N THR A 164 1.54 14.16 1.47
CA THR A 164 1.41 15.56 1.94
C THR A 164 0.48 16.38 1.05
N ASP A 165 0.65 16.30 -0.26
CA ASP A 165 0.04 17.24 -1.22
C ASP A 165 -1.28 16.67 -1.76
N PHE A 166 -1.40 15.35 -1.87
CA PHE A 166 -2.57 14.66 -2.41
C PHE A 166 -3.35 13.87 -1.35
N ARG A 167 -3.13 14.18 -0.06
CA ARG A 167 -3.90 13.67 1.09
C ARG A 167 -3.92 12.14 1.24
N LEU A 168 -2.96 11.41 0.67
CA LEU A 168 -2.86 9.96 0.86
C LEU A 168 -2.60 9.58 2.33
N ASN A 169 -2.02 10.49 3.12
CA ASN A 169 -1.68 10.23 4.52
C ASN A 169 -2.91 10.12 5.45
N GLN A 170 -4.05 10.71 5.07
CA GLN A 170 -5.28 10.70 5.86
C GLN A 170 -6.47 10.37 4.97
N ASN A 171 -7.16 9.29 5.30
CA ASN A 171 -8.36 8.89 4.59
C ASN A 171 -9.59 9.40 5.36
N TYR A 172 -10.31 10.36 4.77
CA TYR A 172 -11.54 10.94 5.32
C TYR A 172 -12.81 10.18 4.91
N LEU A 173 -12.70 9.27 3.93
CA LEU A 173 -13.81 8.45 3.47
C LEU A 173 -14.09 7.30 4.44
N TRP A 174 -15.32 6.78 4.41
CA TRP A 174 -15.78 5.68 5.26
C TRP A 174 -16.08 4.41 4.44
N GLY A 175 -16.01 3.25 5.09
CA GLY A 175 -16.19 1.92 4.49
C GLY A 175 -14.89 1.24 4.06
N ASP A 176 -14.95 -0.08 3.84
CA ASP A 176 -13.77 -0.92 3.54
C ASP A 176 -13.08 -0.55 2.22
N ASN A 177 -13.85 -0.07 1.24
CA ASN A 177 -13.33 0.40 -0.05
C ASN A 177 -12.72 1.81 0.02
N SER A 178 -12.90 2.53 1.13
CA SER A 178 -12.43 3.90 1.29
C SER A 178 -10.93 4.09 1.06
N PRO A 179 -10.02 3.18 1.50
CA PRO A 179 -8.59 3.35 1.25
C PRO A 179 -8.25 3.27 -0.24
N GLN A 180 -8.92 2.38 -0.98
CA GLN A 180 -8.74 2.24 -2.42
C GLN A 180 -9.19 3.50 -3.15
N ILE A 181 -10.35 4.05 -2.79
CA ILE A 181 -10.90 5.27 -3.41
C ILE A 181 -9.97 6.46 -3.12
N ASN A 182 -9.53 6.64 -1.87
CA ASN A 182 -8.59 7.72 -1.53
C ASN A 182 -7.27 7.59 -2.31
N ALA A 183 -6.77 6.36 -2.46
CA ALA A 183 -5.57 6.08 -3.24
C ALA A 183 -5.74 6.44 -4.72
N PHE A 184 -6.87 6.10 -5.34
CA PHE A 184 -7.17 6.49 -6.70
C PHE A 184 -7.23 8.00 -6.87
N LEU A 185 -7.94 8.72 -6.00
CA LEU A 185 -8.02 10.18 -6.06
C LEU A 185 -6.64 10.84 -5.95
N ALA A 186 -5.80 10.35 -5.02
CA ALA A 186 -4.44 10.84 -4.86
C ALA A 186 -3.57 10.59 -6.12
N ALA A 187 -3.67 9.39 -6.69
CA ALA A 187 -2.93 9.04 -7.91
C ALA A 187 -3.41 9.84 -9.14
N THR A 188 -4.72 10.04 -9.28
CA THR A 188 -5.30 10.88 -10.32
C THR A 188 -4.79 12.30 -10.21
N GLY A 189 -4.82 12.90 -9.01
CA GLY A 189 -4.28 14.24 -8.79
C GLY A 189 -2.81 14.37 -9.19
N TRP A 190 -1.99 13.37 -8.83
CA TRP A 190 -0.58 13.34 -9.23
C TRP A 190 -0.40 13.25 -10.75
N ASN A 191 -1.14 12.35 -11.41
CA ASN A 191 -1.07 12.17 -12.86
C ASN A 191 -1.56 13.39 -13.63
N LEU A 192 -2.63 14.05 -13.17
CA LEU A 192 -3.11 15.31 -13.75
C LEU A 192 -2.07 16.43 -13.59
N LYS A 193 -1.43 16.56 -12.42
CA LYS A 193 -0.30 17.50 -12.22
C LYS A 193 0.83 17.23 -13.23
N LYS A 194 1.16 15.96 -13.49
CA LYS A 194 2.17 15.57 -14.48
C LYS A 194 1.77 15.96 -15.89
N MET A 195 0.53 15.68 -16.27
CA MET A 195 -0.02 16.05 -17.57
C MET A 195 0.00 17.57 -17.77
N MET A 196 -0.47 18.35 -16.79
CA MET A 196 -0.43 19.82 -16.85
C MET A 196 0.99 20.37 -17.00
N LYS A 197 1.99 19.73 -16.37
CA LYS A 197 3.38 20.15 -16.53
C LYS A 197 3.87 19.90 -17.96
N GLN A 198 3.53 18.75 -18.53
CA GLN A 198 3.88 18.43 -19.91
C GLN A 198 3.24 19.42 -20.89
N LEU A 199 1.94 19.70 -20.74
CA LEU A 199 1.21 20.64 -21.59
C LEU A 199 1.68 22.10 -21.49
N LYS A 200 2.46 22.46 -20.46
CA LYS A 200 3.07 23.80 -20.33
C LYS A 200 4.42 23.91 -21.03
N GLU A 201 5.06 22.78 -21.28
CA GLU A 201 6.36 22.69 -21.97
C GLU A 201 6.19 22.53 -23.48
N GLU A 202 4.97 22.17 -23.93
CA GLU A 202 4.50 22.19 -25.33
C GLU A 202 4.03 23.59 -25.74
#